data_AF-A0A8T6SD93-F1
#
_entry.id   AF-A0A8T6SD93-F1
#
_cell.length_a   1.000
_cell.length_b   1.000
_cell.length_c   1.000
_cell.angle_alpha   90.00
_cell.angle_beta   90.00
_cell.angle_gamma   90.00
#
_symmetry.space_group_name_H-M   'P 1'
#
loop_
_entity.id
_entity.type
_entity.pdbx_description
1 polymer ?
#
loop_
_entity_poly.entity_id
_entity_poly.type
_entity_poly.pdbx_seq_one_letter_code
_entity_poly.pdbx_strand_id
1 'polypeptide(L)'
;GKKRFLNIAYKFVDLITDTFGPQKRFSYPGHEEIELGLIELYRVTSNRSYFELAKFFIEQRGSRPSPLQTELENLDEQAGGKRRKKAYHKLYFNEEGEYDGKYVQDHRPVQEQEKLVGHAVRATYFYSAVADIAMETGDQALIQALHRLWYNMRKKRMYITGGIGSLHDIEGFSSNFDLPNETAYAETCAAIGNIMWNHRMFLLTKEAQFIDTLERVLYNGLLSGVSLDGKRFFM
;
A
#
# COMPACT_ATOMS: atom_id res chain seq x y z
N GLY A 1 21.26 -18.67 -10.07
CA GLY A 1 20.08 -19.30 -9.43
C GLY A 1 19.22 -20.05 -10.43
N LYS A 2 18.27 -20.89 -9.97
CA LYS A 2 17.29 -21.61 -10.81
C LYS A 2 16.32 -20.61 -11.47
N LYS A 3 16.15 -20.67 -12.80
CA LYS A 3 15.37 -19.66 -13.57
C LYS A 3 13.90 -20.02 -13.84
N ARG A 4 13.46 -21.24 -13.51
CA ARG A 4 12.12 -21.73 -13.90
C ARG A 4 10.98 -20.85 -13.38
N PHE A 5 11.02 -20.46 -12.11
CA PHE A 5 9.99 -19.61 -11.52
C PHE A 5 10.04 -18.19 -12.10
N LEU A 6 11.24 -17.63 -12.26
CA LEU A 6 11.45 -16.31 -12.85
C LEU A 6 10.89 -16.23 -14.28
N ASN A 7 11.07 -17.26 -15.09
CA ASN A 7 10.49 -17.32 -16.44
C ASN A 7 8.96 -17.37 -16.44
N ILE A 8 8.32 -17.93 -15.41
CA ILE A 8 6.85 -17.90 -15.26
C ILE A 8 6.41 -16.48 -14.89
N ALA A 9 7.12 -15.84 -13.95
CA ALA A 9 6.85 -14.46 -13.56
C ALA A 9 6.96 -13.50 -14.75
N TYR A 10 7.97 -13.65 -15.62
CA TYR A 10 8.09 -12.85 -16.84
C TYR A 10 6.86 -12.96 -17.73
N LYS A 11 6.42 -14.17 -18.07
CA LYS A 11 5.22 -14.35 -18.91
C LYS A 11 3.99 -13.66 -18.35
N PHE A 12 3.83 -13.67 -17.02
CA PHE A 12 2.70 -13.02 -16.38
C PHE A 12 2.85 -11.50 -16.37
N VAL A 13 4.02 -10.98 -16.03
CA VAL A 13 4.28 -9.53 -15.99
C VAL A 13 4.25 -8.92 -17.39
N ASP A 14 4.75 -9.62 -18.40
CA ASP A 14 4.70 -9.18 -19.80
C ASP A 14 3.23 -9.03 -20.25
N LEU A 15 2.37 -9.99 -19.92
CA LEU A 15 0.93 -9.89 -20.18
C LEU A 15 0.31 -8.67 -19.48
N ILE A 16 0.66 -8.40 -18.22
CA ILE A 16 0.14 -7.24 -17.47
C ILE A 16 0.65 -5.94 -18.12
N THR A 17 1.92 -5.88 -18.49
CA THR A 17 2.53 -4.74 -19.18
C THR A 17 1.90 -4.50 -20.56
N ASP A 18 1.47 -5.57 -21.23
CA ASP A 18 0.75 -5.52 -22.50
C ASP A 18 -0.72 -5.11 -22.35
N THR A 19 -1.30 -5.27 -21.15
CA THR A 19 -2.70 -4.97 -20.88
C THR A 19 -2.91 -3.56 -20.33
N PHE A 20 -2.04 -3.08 -19.43
CA PHE A 20 -2.23 -1.84 -18.68
C PHE A 20 -1.23 -0.75 -19.07
N GLY A 21 -1.65 0.51 -19.02
CA GLY A 21 -0.80 1.68 -19.30
C GLY A 21 -1.55 2.85 -19.94
N PRO A 22 -0.86 3.98 -20.22
CA PRO A 22 -1.49 5.24 -20.65
C PRO A 22 -2.33 5.16 -21.93
N GLN A 23 -1.95 4.28 -22.87
CA GLN A 23 -2.64 4.07 -24.16
C GLN A 23 -3.27 2.66 -24.24
N LYS A 24 -3.40 1.99 -23.10
CA LYS A 24 -3.93 0.62 -22.99
C LYS A 24 -5.12 0.65 -22.02
N ARG A 25 -5.38 -0.42 -21.26
CA ARG A 25 -6.35 -0.35 -20.17
C ARG A 25 -5.82 0.62 -19.11
N PHE A 26 -6.50 1.76 -18.97
CA PHE A 26 -6.20 2.76 -17.96
C PHE A 26 -6.89 2.39 -16.65
N SER A 27 -6.22 1.57 -15.83
CA SER A 27 -6.69 1.11 -14.53
C SER A 27 -5.49 0.65 -13.68
N TYR A 28 -5.70 0.40 -12.40
CA TYR A 28 -4.72 -0.09 -11.44
C TYR A 28 -5.39 -1.00 -10.40
N PRO A 29 -4.65 -1.90 -9.72
CA PRO A 29 -5.24 -2.84 -8.77
C PRO A 29 -5.91 -2.16 -7.57
N GLY A 30 -7.00 -2.73 -7.04
CA GLY A 30 -7.65 -2.24 -5.81
C GLY A 30 -6.90 -2.56 -4.50
N HIS A 31 -5.83 -3.34 -4.55
CA HIS A 31 -4.89 -3.53 -3.44
C HIS A 31 -3.47 -3.40 -4.00
N GLU A 32 -2.70 -2.49 -3.43
CA GLU A 32 -1.32 -2.17 -3.77
C GLU A 32 -0.42 -3.32 -3.33
N GLU A 33 0.46 -3.76 -4.23
CA GLU A 33 1.45 -4.82 -4.00
C GLU A 33 2.27 -5.03 -5.28
N ILE A 34 1.58 -5.08 -6.42
CA ILE A 34 2.21 -5.38 -7.71
C ILE A 34 3.31 -4.38 -8.04
N GLU A 35 3.16 -3.13 -7.61
CA GLU A 35 4.12 -2.06 -7.81
C GLU A 35 5.47 -2.41 -7.17
N LEU A 36 5.47 -3.01 -5.97
CA LEU A 36 6.68 -3.50 -5.31
C LEU A 36 7.33 -4.62 -6.12
N GLY A 37 6.55 -5.61 -6.54
CA GLY A 37 7.03 -6.74 -7.31
C GLY A 37 7.62 -6.33 -8.66
N LEU A 38 6.99 -5.38 -9.35
CA LEU A 38 7.45 -4.83 -10.62
C LEU A 38 8.79 -4.08 -10.48
N ILE A 39 8.96 -3.30 -9.41
CA ILE A 39 10.20 -2.56 -9.19
C ILE A 39 11.35 -3.52 -8.83
N GLU A 40 11.10 -4.52 -7.99
CA GLU A 40 12.10 -5.55 -7.71
C GLU A 40 12.47 -6.34 -8.97
N LEU A 41 11.48 -6.67 -9.81
CA LEU A 41 11.73 -7.32 -11.09
C LEU A 41 12.55 -6.43 -12.03
N TYR A 42 12.24 -5.13 -12.09
CA TYR A 42 13.06 -4.15 -12.82
C TYR A 42 14.51 -4.14 -12.31
N ARG A 43 14.75 -4.10 -10.99
CA ARG A 43 16.11 -4.06 -10.42
C ARG A 43 16.95 -5.27 -10.80
N VAL A 44 16.35 -6.46 -10.86
CA VAL A 44 17.08 -7.69 -11.21
C VAL A 44 17.19 -7.96 -12.71
N THR A 45 16.38 -7.31 -13.54
CA THR A 45 16.36 -7.52 -15.00
C THR A 45 16.85 -6.35 -15.83
N SER A 46 16.87 -5.16 -15.25
CA SER A 46 17.01 -3.87 -15.93
C SER A 46 15.95 -3.62 -17.01
N ASN A 47 14.84 -4.38 -17.03
CA ASN A 47 13.75 -4.15 -17.98
C ASN A 47 12.89 -2.96 -17.53
N ARG A 48 13.15 -1.81 -18.15
CA ARG A 48 12.51 -0.55 -17.79
C ARG A 48 10.98 -0.55 -17.97
N SER A 49 10.42 -1.42 -18.81
CA SER A 49 8.95 -1.48 -18.96
C SER A 49 8.24 -1.82 -17.65
N TYR A 50 8.85 -2.63 -16.78
CA TYR A 50 8.29 -2.99 -15.48
C TYR A 50 8.29 -1.80 -14.52
N PHE A 51 9.37 -0.99 -14.54
CA PHE A 51 9.45 0.24 -13.77
C PHE A 51 8.41 1.27 -14.23
N GLU A 52 8.30 1.51 -15.54
CA GLU A 52 7.33 2.47 -16.08
C GLU A 52 5.88 2.06 -15.79
N LEU A 53 5.58 0.75 -15.77
CA LEU A 53 4.26 0.26 -15.37
C LEU A 53 3.98 0.48 -13.87
N ALA A 54 4.95 0.19 -12.99
CA ALA A 54 4.80 0.45 -11.55
C ALA A 54 4.58 1.94 -11.29
N LYS A 55 5.38 2.79 -11.94
CA LYS A 55 5.25 4.24 -11.90
C LYS A 55 3.87 4.70 -12.40
N PHE A 56 3.39 4.15 -13.51
CA PHE A 56 2.04 4.40 -14.02
C PHE A 56 0.97 4.10 -12.97
N PHE A 57 0.98 2.92 -12.34
CA PHE A 57 -0.01 2.58 -11.31
C PHE A 57 0.01 3.54 -10.11
N ILE A 58 1.20 3.98 -9.68
CA ILE A 58 1.34 4.93 -8.58
C ILE A 58 0.83 6.32 -8.97
N GLU A 59 1.22 6.83 -10.14
CA GLU A 59 0.87 8.18 -10.58
C GLU A 59 -0.61 8.32 -10.93
N GLN A 60 -1.26 7.25 -11.39
CA GLN A 60 -2.68 7.29 -11.71
C GLN A 60 -3.57 7.11 -10.47
N ARG A 61 -3.06 6.54 -9.37
CA ARG A 61 -3.84 6.42 -8.13
C ARG A 61 -4.10 7.80 -7.55
N GLY A 62 -5.38 8.11 -7.32
CA GLY A 62 -5.84 9.42 -6.89
C GLY A 62 -6.27 10.36 -8.02
N SER A 63 -6.03 9.99 -9.29
CA SER A 63 -6.47 10.78 -10.44
C SER A 63 -8.00 10.81 -10.55
N ARG A 64 -8.52 11.84 -11.22
CA ARG A 64 -9.96 12.01 -11.49
C ARG A 64 -10.21 12.21 -12.98
N PRO A 65 -11.22 11.53 -13.57
CA PRO A 65 -12.11 10.54 -12.94
C PRO A 65 -11.34 9.27 -12.50
N SER A 66 -11.76 8.65 -11.38
CA SER A 66 -11.07 7.46 -10.84
C SER A 66 -11.46 6.20 -11.63
N PRO A 67 -10.51 5.45 -12.21
CA PRO A 67 -10.79 4.16 -12.83
C PRO A 67 -11.44 3.16 -11.87
N LEU A 68 -11.03 3.17 -10.59
CA LEU A 68 -11.63 2.29 -9.57
C LEU A 68 -13.08 2.65 -9.29
N GLN A 69 -13.40 3.95 -9.23
CA GLN A 69 -14.79 4.39 -9.11
C GLN A 69 -15.62 3.87 -10.28
N THR A 70 -15.15 4.08 -11.52
CA THR A 70 -15.84 3.60 -12.72
C THR A 70 -16.00 2.07 -12.72
N GLU A 71 -14.99 1.32 -12.30
CA GLU A 71 -15.09 -0.14 -12.18
C GLU A 71 -16.10 -0.57 -11.09
N LEU A 72 -16.16 0.16 -9.98
CA LEU A 72 -17.08 -0.11 -8.86
C LEU A 72 -18.54 0.17 -9.21
N GLU A 73 -18.79 1.25 -9.96
CA GLU A 73 -20.12 1.61 -10.47
C GLU A 73 -20.62 0.57 -11.50
N ASN A 74 -19.70 -0.11 -12.19
CA ASN A 74 -20.00 -1.13 -13.22
C ASN A 74 -19.64 -2.57 -12.78
N LEU A 75 -19.70 -2.85 -11.47
CA LEU A 75 -19.27 -4.14 -10.89
C LEU A 75 -19.90 -5.39 -11.51
N ASP A 76 -21.16 -5.33 -11.94
CA ASP A 76 -21.83 -6.50 -12.50
C ASP A 76 -21.16 -6.96 -13.80
N GLU A 77 -20.69 -6.00 -14.62
CA GLU A 77 -19.96 -6.27 -15.86
C GLU A 77 -18.51 -6.67 -15.57
N GLN A 78 -17.86 -6.06 -14.58
CA GLN A 78 -16.45 -6.26 -14.28
C GLN A 78 -16.16 -7.51 -13.44
N ALA A 79 -16.99 -7.80 -12.43
CA ALA A 79 -16.73 -8.81 -11.40
C ALA A 79 -17.63 -10.06 -11.51
N GLY A 80 -18.54 -10.11 -12.49
CA GLY A 80 -19.32 -11.31 -12.82
C GLY A 80 -20.35 -11.73 -11.76
N GLY A 81 -20.87 -10.81 -10.93
CA GLY A 81 -22.00 -11.12 -10.06
C GLY A 81 -22.33 -10.13 -8.93
N LYS A 82 -23.61 -10.12 -8.51
CA LYS A 82 -24.18 -9.19 -7.52
C LYS A 82 -23.71 -9.39 -6.07
N ARG A 83 -23.05 -10.51 -5.75
CA ARG A 83 -22.78 -10.97 -4.37
C ARG A 83 -21.90 -10.02 -3.55
N ARG A 84 -21.08 -9.19 -4.18
CA ARG A 84 -20.10 -8.34 -3.46
C ARG A 84 -20.46 -6.86 -3.39
N LYS A 85 -21.55 -6.41 -4.03
CA LYS A 85 -21.93 -4.99 -4.09
C LYS A 85 -22.04 -4.32 -2.71
N LYS A 86 -22.68 -4.97 -1.73
CA LYS A 86 -22.83 -4.42 -0.37
C LYS A 86 -21.49 -4.30 0.37
N ALA A 87 -20.61 -5.29 0.23
CA ALA A 87 -19.29 -5.29 0.87
C ALA A 87 -18.40 -4.20 0.27
N TYR A 88 -18.39 -4.06 -1.06
CA TYR A 88 -17.68 -2.97 -1.73
C TYR A 88 -18.27 -1.60 -1.37
N HIS A 89 -19.59 -1.47 -1.29
CA HIS A 89 -20.19 -0.20 -0.91
C HIS A 89 -19.70 0.29 0.46
N LYS A 90 -19.65 -0.60 1.47
CA LYS A 90 -19.18 -0.24 2.82
C LYS A 90 -17.72 0.26 2.85
N LEU A 91 -16.86 -0.28 1.99
CA LEU A 91 -15.43 0.01 2.01
C LEU A 91 -15.03 1.20 1.14
N TYR A 92 -15.75 1.44 0.03
CA TYR A 92 -15.31 2.38 -1.00
C TYR A 92 -16.17 3.65 -1.09
N PHE A 93 -17.36 3.66 -0.48
CA PHE A 93 -18.30 4.77 -0.54
C PHE A 93 -18.59 5.32 0.87
N ASN A 94 -18.85 6.62 0.98
CA ASN A 94 -19.26 7.27 2.22
C ASN A 94 -20.75 7.00 2.55
N GLU A 95 -21.25 7.59 3.64
CA GLU A 95 -22.64 7.43 4.07
C GLU A 95 -23.65 8.01 3.06
N GLU A 96 -23.21 9.00 2.29
CA GLU A 96 -23.96 9.64 1.20
C GLU A 96 -23.97 8.80 -0.10
N GLY A 97 -23.21 7.70 -0.15
CA GLY A 97 -23.10 6.84 -1.33
C GLY A 97 -22.16 7.39 -2.42
N GLU A 98 -21.32 8.36 -2.08
CA GLU A 98 -20.28 8.91 -2.95
C GLU A 98 -18.95 8.15 -2.75
N TYR A 99 -18.19 8.00 -3.84
CA TYR A 99 -16.90 7.31 -3.78
C TYR A 99 -15.88 8.10 -2.94
N ASP A 100 -15.44 7.52 -1.81
CA ASP A 100 -14.47 8.14 -0.90
C ASP A 100 -13.02 7.77 -1.27
N GLY A 101 -12.78 6.55 -1.76
CA GLY A 101 -11.47 6.07 -2.20
C GLY A 101 -10.39 5.97 -1.09
N LYS A 102 -10.68 6.36 0.15
CA LYS A 102 -9.70 6.33 1.26
C LYS A 102 -9.21 4.93 1.60
N TYR A 103 -10.09 3.92 1.55
CA TYR A 103 -9.76 2.52 1.89
C TYR A 103 -8.57 1.96 1.08
N VAL A 104 -8.41 2.43 -0.16
CA VAL A 104 -7.39 2.01 -1.14
C VAL A 104 -6.49 3.16 -1.58
N GLN A 105 -6.35 4.19 -0.73
CA GLN A 105 -5.46 5.34 -0.94
C GLN A 105 -5.68 6.07 -2.29
N ASP A 106 -6.89 5.98 -2.86
CA ASP A 106 -7.29 6.56 -4.15
C ASP A 106 -8.07 7.87 -3.99
N HIS A 107 -8.26 8.34 -2.77
CA HIS A 107 -8.94 9.60 -2.49
C HIS A 107 -8.23 10.82 -3.08
N ARG A 108 -6.90 10.80 -3.20
CA ARG A 108 -6.06 11.87 -3.78
C ARG A 108 -4.70 11.34 -4.28
N PRO A 109 -4.04 12.01 -5.25
CA PRO A 109 -2.66 11.72 -5.60
C PRO A 109 -1.74 11.79 -4.37
N VAL A 110 -0.69 10.98 -4.31
CA VAL A 110 0.16 10.85 -3.10
C VAL A 110 0.73 12.19 -2.63
N GLN A 111 1.08 13.08 -3.57
CA GLN A 111 1.60 14.41 -3.28
C GLN A 111 0.61 15.29 -2.51
N GLU A 112 -0.69 15.03 -2.63
CA GLU A 112 -1.78 15.78 -2.01
C GLU A 112 -2.35 15.10 -0.76
N GLN A 113 -1.87 13.90 -0.41
CA GLN A 113 -2.31 13.20 0.80
C GLN A 113 -1.65 13.82 2.04
N GLU A 114 -2.46 14.21 3.03
CA GLU A 114 -2.01 14.90 4.24
C GLU A 114 -1.79 13.96 5.44
N LYS A 115 -2.47 12.82 5.45
CA LYS A 115 -2.50 11.86 6.56
C LYS A 115 -2.77 10.45 6.05
N LEU A 116 -2.35 9.44 6.81
CA LEU A 116 -2.69 8.05 6.49
C LEU A 116 -4.18 7.81 6.70
N VAL A 117 -4.81 7.12 5.76
CA VAL A 117 -6.23 6.75 5.79
C VAL A 117 -6.42 5.36 5.21
N GLY A 118 -7.57 4.76 5.48
CA GLY A 118 -7.94 3.47 4.91
C GLY A 118 -7.19 2.30 5.51
N HIS A 119 -7.10 1.23 4.75
CA HIS A 119 -6.51 -0.04 5.18
C HIS A 119 -5.01 0.07 5.41
N ALA A 120 -4.51 -0.50 6.51
CA ALA A 120 -3.13 -0.31 6.95
C ALA A 120 -2.10 -0.98 6.02
N VAL A 121 -2.32 -2.25 5.65
CA VAL A 121 -1.41 -2.99 4.74
C VAL A 121 -1.29 -2.30 3.38
N ARG A 122 -2.43 -2.10 2.69
CA ARG A 122 -2.54 -1.34 1.44
C ARG A 122 -1.74 -0.04 1.46
N ALA A 123 -1.95 0.80 2.48
CA ALA A 123 -1.22 2.05 2.63
C ALA A 123 0.30 1.83 2.72
N THR A 124 0.76 0.90 3.56
CA THR A 124 2.20 0.65 3.72
C THR A 124 2.87 0.04 2.50
N TYR A 125 2.17 -0.81 1.74
CA TYR A 125 2.66 -1.35 0.48
C TYR A 125 2.71 -0.26 -0.59
N PHE A 126 1.67 0.56 -0.68
CA PHE A 126 1.63 1.71 -1.58
C PHE A 126 2.80 2.67 -1.32
N TYR A 127 2.99 3.12 -0.07
CA TYR A 127 4.06 4.08 0.24
C TYR A 127 5.45 3.46 0.17
N SER A 128 5.59 2.14 0.36
CA SER A 128 6.82 1.43 0.03
C SER A 128 7.13 1.56 -1.46
N ALA A 129 6.16 1.34 -2.34
CA ALA A 129 6.37 1.45 -3.78
C ALA A 129 6.63 2.89 -4.22
N VAL A 130 5.94 3.87 -3.62
CA VAL A 130 6.22 5.31 -3.84
C VAL A 130 7.65 5.68 -3.43
N ALA A 131 8.16 5.13 -2.31
CA ALA A 131 9.54 5.34 -1.89
C ALA A 131 10.54 4.72 -2.87
N ASP A 132 10.21 3.57 -3.46
CA ASP A 132 11.01 2.97 -4.52
C ASP A 132 11.03 3.85 -5.78
N ILE A 133 9.89 4.39 -6.23
CA ILE A 133 9.85 5.35 -7.35
C ILE A 133 10.70 6.58 -7.03
N ALA A 134 10.55 7.16 -5.84
CA ALA A 134 11.31 8.33 -5.42
C ALA A 134 12.83 8.08 -5.40
N MET A 135 13.29 6.87 -5.04
CA MET A 135 14.71 6.50 -5.11
C MET A 135 15.23 6.48 -6.55
N GLU A 136 14.45 5.93 -7.49
CA GLU A 136 14.86 5.81 -8.89
C GLU A 136 14.77 7.14 -9.67
N THR A 137 13.82 8.02 -9.31
CA THR A 137 13.58 9.29 -10.02
C THR A 137 14.21 10.51 -9.37
N GLY A 138 14.48 10.47 -8.06
CA GLY A 138 14.90 11.63 -7.28
C GLY A 138 13.80 12.67 -7.06
N ASP A 139 12.53 12.32 -7.30
CA ASP A 139 11.39 13.25 -7.21
C ASP A 139 11.20 13.77 -5.78
N GLN A 140 11.51 15.05 -5.59
CA GLN A 140 11.45 15.73 -4.29
C GLN A 140 10.02 15.89 -3.77
N ALA A 141 9.02 16.00 -4.64
CA ALA A 141 7.63 16.10 -4.21
C ALA A 141 7.14 14.78 -3.60
N LEU A 142 7.54 13.64 -4.18
CA LEU A 142 7.28 12.32 -3.60
C LEU A 142 7.99 12.14 -2.25
N ILE A 143 9.27 12.53 -2.17
CA ILE A 143 10.04 12.47 -0.92
C ILE A 143 9.35 13.28 0.19
N GLN A 144 8.95 14.52 -0.10
CA GLN A 144 8.25 15.38 0.86
C GLN A 144 6.89 14.80 1.29
N ALA A 145 6.14 14.22 0.35
CA ALA A 145 4.87 13.56 0.65
C ALA A 145 5.07 12.34 1.57
N LEU A 146 6.08 11.51 1.30
CA LEU A 146 6.43 10.36 2.13
C LEU A 146 6.83 10.78 3.55
N HIS A 147 7.65 11.82 3.71
CA HIS A 147 7.98 12.35 5.04
C HIS A 147 6.74 12.83 5.80
N ARG A 148 5.86 13.59 5.14
CA ARG A 148 4.63 14.11 5.75
C ARG A 148 3.72 12.97 6.23
N LEU A 149 3.49 11.98 5.37
CA LEU A 149 2.65 10.82 5.67
C LEU A 149 3.29 9.98 6.77
N TRP A 150 4.57 9.64 6.64
CA TRP A 150 5.28 8.88 7.65
C TRP A 150 5.27 9.58 9.03
N TYR A 151 5.46 10.90 9.06
CA TYR A 151 5.40 11.68 10.30
C TYR A 151 3.99 11.63 10.92
N ASN A 152 2.94 11.71 10.09
CA ASN A 152 1.57 11.53 10.55
C ASN A 152 1.34 10.15 11.18
N MET A 153 1.81 9.07 10.54
CA MET A 153 1.76 7.72 11.08
C MET A 153 2.51 7.65 12.42
N ARG A 154 3.80 7.97 12.41
CA ARG A 154 4.72 7.78 13.53
C ARG A 154 4.31 8.56 14.78
N LYS A 155 3.80 9.79 14.62
CA LYS A 155 3.52 10.68 15.75
C LYS A 155 2.07 10.65 16.23
N LYS A 156 1.14 10.19 15.39
CA LYS A 156 -0.29 10.33 15.68
C LYS A 156 -1.10 9.04 15.51
N ARG A 157 -0.58 8.00 14.86
CA ARG A 157 -1.37 6.83 14.44
C ARG A 157 -0.63 5.49 14.58
N MET A 158 0.40 5.46 15.42
CA MET A 158 1.20 4.25 15.67
C MET A 158 1.22 3.97 17.17
N TYR A 159 0.93 2.71 17.53
CA TYR A 159 1.00 2.25 18.91
C TYR A 159 2.45 2.22 19.41
N ILE A 160 2.64 2.13 20.73
CA ILE A 160 3.97 2.07 21.32
C ILE A 160 4.79 0.86 20.83
N THR A 161 4.11 -0.22 20.44
CA THR A 161 4.68 -1.45 19.86
C THR A 161 5.08 -1.32 18.39
N GLY A 162 4.80 -0.18 17.74
CA GLY A 162 4.97 -0.02 16.29
C GLY A 162 3.78 -0.55 15.47
N GLY A 163 2.79 -1.17 16.10
CA GLY A 163 1.54 -1.56 15.44
C GLY A 163 0.80 -0.34 14.85
N ILE A 164 0.08 -0.57 13.76
CA ILE A 164 -0.73 0.43 13.05
C ILE A 164 -2.07 -0.18 12.66
N GLY A 165 -3.10 0.65 12.56
CA GLY A 165 -4.48 0.21 12.33
C GLY A 165 -5.25 0.10 13.65
N SER A 166 -6.18 1.04 13.86
CA SER A 166 -7.01 1.16 15.06
C SER A 166 -8.45 0.69 14.86
N LEU A 167 -8.88 0.51 13.61
CA LEU A 167 -10.24 0.07 13.28
C LEU A 167 -10.25 -1.36 12.75
N HIS A 168 -11.06 -2.20 13.38
CA HIS A 168 -11.27 -3.59 12.94
C HIS A 168 -12.04 -3.66 11.62
N ASP A 169 -13.06 -2.81 11.43
CA ASP A 169 -13.97 -2.84 10.27
C ASP A 169 -13.31 -2.62 8.91
N ILE A 170 -12.18 -1.92 8.89
CA ILE A 170 -11.41 -1.61 7.68
C ILE A 170 -9.93 -1.99 7.81
N GLU A 171 -9.56 -2.65 8.91
CA GLU A 171 -8.20 -3.12 9.18
C GLU A 171 -7.19 -1.97 9.00
N GLY A 172 -7.54 -0.81 9.58
CA GLY A 172 -7.07 0.46 9.04
C GLY A 172 -7.07 1.62 10.03
N PHE A 173 -6.76 2.81 9.51
CA PHE A 173 -6.56 4.00 10.32
C PHE A 173 -7.86 4.77 10.62
N SER A 174 -8.02 5.23 11.86
CA SER A 174 -9.11 6.14 12.27
C SER A 174 -8.69 7.61 12.25
N SER A 175 -8.91 8.36 13.34
CA SER A 175 -8.52 9.75 13.51
C SER A 175 -7.11 9.87 14.11
N ASN A 176 -6.55 11.09 14.16
CA ASN A 176 -5.25 11.26 14.83
C ASN A 176 -5.42 11.05 16.33
N PHE A 177 -4.47 10.35 16.95
CA PHE A 177 -4.41 10.04 18.38
C PHE A 177 -5.48 9.07 18.89
N ASP A 178 -6.30 8.51 17.99
CA ASP A 178 -7.23 7.44 18.32
C ASP A 178 -6.52 6.08 18.27
N LEU A 179 -5.95 5.72 19.41
CA LEU A 179 -5.12 4.52 19.63
C LEU A 179 -5.63 3.74 20.85
N PRO A 180 -6.87 3.19 20.80
CA PRO A 180 -7.42 2.41 21.90
C PRO A 180 -6.66 1.09 22.04
N ASN A 181 -6.17 0.78 23.24
CA ASN A 181 -5.38 -0.44 23.45
C ASN A 181 -6.23 -1.72 23.36
N GLU A 182 -7.46 -1.70 23.91
CA GLU A 182 -8.32 -2.88 24.00
C GLU A 182 -8.87 -3.33 22.64
N THR A 183 -9.23 -2.37 21.79
CA THR A 183 -9.85 -2.63 20.48
C THR A 183 -8.89 -2.42 19.32
N ALA A 184 -7.58 -2.37 19.58
CA ALA A 184 -6.57 -2.21 18.54
C ALA A 184 -6.67 -3.35 17.52
N TYR A 185 -6.60 -3.03 16.22
CA TYR A 185 -6.44 -4.05 15.18
C TYR A 185 -4.97 -4.47 15.09
N ALA A 186 -4.08 -3.50 14.85
CA ALA A 186 -2.61 -3.66 14.90
C ALA A 186 -2.10 -4.92 14.17
N GLU A 187 -2.58 -5.13 12.94
CA GLU A 187 -2.35 -6.33 12.13
C GLU A 187 -0.85 -6.67 11.94
N THR A 188 -0.53 -7.96 11.98
CA THR A 188 0.84 -8.46 11.73
C THR A 188 1.32 -8.14 10.32
N CYS A 189 0.46 -8.22 9.30
CA CYS A 189 0.83 -7.84 7.93
C CYS A 189 1.13 -6.34 7.83
N ALA A 190 0.41 -5.51 8.58
CA ALA A 190 0.66 -4.07 8.61
C ALA A 190 2.00 -3.75 9.30
N ALA A 191 2.42 -4.56 10.28
CA ALA A 191 3.77 -4.51 10.83
C ALA A 191 4.84 -4.84 9.78
N ILE A 192 4.63 -5.88 8.96
CA ILE A 192 5.54 -6.23 7.84
C ILE A 192 5.63 -5.07 6.84
N GLY A 193 4.49 -4.53 6.40
CA GLY A 193 4.47 -3.38 5.50
C GLY A 193 5.15 -2.14 6.09
N ASN A 194 4.98 -1.89 7.39
CA ASN A 194 5.65 -0.78 8.10
C ASN A 194 7.18 -0.98 8.13
N ILE A 195 7.66 -2.21 8.33
CA ILE A 195 9.10 -2.55 8.22
C ILE A 195 9.60 -2.29 6.80
N MET A 196 8.87 -2.77 5.78
CA MET A 196 9.21 -2.58 4.37
C MET A 196 9.29 -1.10 3.99
N TRP A 197 8.37 -0.28 4.49
CA TRP A 197 8.33 1.15 4.22
C TRP A 197 9.48 1.89 4.90
N ASN A 198 9.72 1.62 6.20
CA ASN A 198 10.82 2.25 6.93
C ASN A 198 12.20 1.87 6.36
N HIS A 199 12.38 0.61 5.94
CA HIS A 199 13.62 0.19 5.29
C HIS A 199 13.90 1.02 4.03
N ARG A 200 12.88 1.22 3.19
CA ARG A 200 12.99 2.04 1.97
C ARG A 200 13.21 3.52 2.27
N MET A 201 12.50 4.07 3.26
CA MET A 201 12.73 5.45 3.69
C MET A 201 14.15 5.67 4.21
N PHE A 202 14.70 4.71 4.96
CA PHE A 202 16.11 4.78 5.35
C PHE A 202 17.04 4.71 4.15
N LEU A 203 16.80 3.80 3.19
CA LEU A 203 17.63 3.72 1.98
C LEU A 203 17.59 5.02 1.16
N LEU A 204 16.42 5.66 1.08
CA LEU A 204 16.18 6.91 0.35
C LEU A 204 16.84 8.13 1.02
N THR A 205 16.75 8.24 2.34
CA THR A 205 17.06 9.50 3.07
C THR A 205 18.30 9.42 3.96
N LYS A 206 18.69 8.20 4.36
CA LYS A 206 19.73 7.91 5.37
C LYS A 206 19.44 8.44 6.79
N GLU A 207 18.19 8.77 7.10
CA GLU A 207 17.81 9.27 8.42
C GLU A 207 17.55 8.14 9.43
N ALA A 208 18.19 8.22 10.61
CA ALA A 208 18.12 7.19 11.65
C ALA A 208 16.70 6.90 12.16
N GLN A 209 15.82 7.90 12.16
CA GLN A 209 14.45 7.77 12.70
C GLN A 209 13.61 6.67 12.01
N PHE A 210 13.94 6.34 10.77
CA PHE A 210 13.30 5.24 10.04
C PHE A 210 13.77 3.88 10.56
N ILE A 211 15.06 3.72 10.86
CA ILE A 211 15.59 2.50 11.46
C ILE A 211 15.12 2.34 12.91
N ASP A 212 15.03 3.41 13.70
CA ASP A 212 14.46 3.34 15.05
C ASP A 212 13.01 2.84 15.04
N THR A 213 12.24 3.24 14.03
CA THR A 213 10.85 2.82 13.87
C THR A 213 10.78 1.38 13.36
N LEU A 214 11.62 1.02 12.40
CA LEU A 214 11.76 -0.36 11.93
C LEU A 214 12.11 -1.30 13.08
N GLU A 215 13.11 -0.98 13.89
CA GLU A 215 13.53 -1.78 15.05
C GLU A 215 12.37 -1.99 16.02
N ARG A 216 11.65 -0.92 16.36
CA ARG A 216 10.47 -0.99 17.24
C ARG A 216 9.42 -1.97 16.71
N VAL A 217 9.11 -1.90 15.41
CA VAL A 217 8.12 -2.79 14.79
C VAL A 217 8.65 -4.22 14.75
N LEU A 218 9.91 -4.41 14.36
CA LEU A 218 10.55 -5.72 14.25
C LEU A 218 10.55 -6.46 15.58
N TYR A 219 10.95 -5.82 16.68
CA TYR A 219 11.07 -6.47 17.98
C TYR A 219 9.78 -6.50 18.81
N ASN A 220 8.70 -5.85 18.35
CA ASN A 220 7.43 -5.82 19.07
C ASN A 220 6.28 -6.23 18.14
N GLY A 221 5.77 -5.30 17.34
CA GLY A 221 4.55 -5.51 16.52
C GLY A 221 4.61 -6.69 15.54
N LEU A 222 5.80 -7.06 15.04
CA LEU A 222 5.96 -8.25 14.21
C LEU A 222 6.05 -9.54 15.04
N LEU A 223 6.99 -9.59 15.99
CA LEU A 223 7.26 -10.82 16.75
C LEU A 223 6.09 -11.25 17.63
N SER A 224 5.23 -10.32 18.07
CA SER A 224 4.01 -10.67 18.80
C SER A 224 3.01 -11.47 17.96
N GLY A 225 3.11 -11.41 16.62
CA GLY A 225 2.22 -12.10 15.70
C GLY A 225 2.47 -13.60 15.57
N VAL A 226 3.54 -14.15 16.15
CA VAL A 226 3.91 -15.57 16.04
C VAL A 226 4.22 -16.18 17.41
N SER A 227 3.72 -17.39 17.68
CA SER A 227 4.03 -18.12 18.90
C SER A 227 5.51 -18.50 18.97
N LEU A 228 6.04 -18.68 20.19
CA LEU A 228 7.45 -19.05 20.39
C LEU A 228 7.86 -20.35 19.69
N ASP A 229 6.93 -21.27 19.46
CA ASP A 229 7.16 -22.52 18.73
C ASP A 229 6.92 -22.42 17.21
N GLY A 230 6.50 -21.24 16.72
CA GLY A 230 6.28 -20.95 15.30
C GLY A 230 5.03 -21.59 14.70
N LYS A 231 4.08 -22.08 15.51
CA LYS A 231 2.93 -22.88 15.03
C LYS A 231 1.57 -22.19 15.13
N ARG A 232 1.49 -21.05 15.80
CA ARG A 232 0.25 -20.27 15.96
C ARG A 232 0.54 -18.80 15.70
N PHE A 233 -0.48 -18.11 15.21
CA PHE A 233 -0.33 -16.75 14.71
C PHE A 233 -1.49 -15.88 15.18
N PHE A 234 -1.20 -14.61 15.43
CA PHE A 234 -2.20 -13.55 15.40
C PHE A 234 -2.19 -12.94 14.00
N MET A 235 -3.38 -12.58 13.51
CA MET A 235 -3.53 -11.77 12.30
C MET A 235 -3.68 -10.33 12.72
#